data_AF-A0A803LBL4-F1
#
_entry.id   AF-A0A803LBL4-F1
#
_cell.length_a   1.000
_cell.length_b   1.000
_cell.length_c   1.000
_cell.angle_alpha   90.00
_cell.angle_beta   90.00
_cell.angle_gamma   90.00
#
_symmetry.space_group_name_H-M   'P 1'
#
loop_
_entity.id
_entity.type
_entity.pdbx_description
1 polymer ?
#
loop_
_entity_poly.entity_id
_entity_poly.type
_entity_poly.pdbx_seq_one_letter_code
_entity_poly.pdbx_strand_id
1 'polypeptide(L)'
;MVVASCIATLSFQVGMNPPGGVWQDNDGHEAGTSIMAYDKHGDFYSIIQVSNTIGLMSSLSVILLLISGLPCKKYFVFVLRVTLWIAVTASATTYFYTIGYLTNEILEKAVLVEDALEYSVEIWLWLMLIILVGHGLRFIWKLLGHNRRSHIKLVLGKDTYFPNV
;
A
#
# COMPACT_ATOMS: atom_id res chain seq x y z
N MET A 1 -6.92 -7.84 -10.31
CA MET A 1 -6.07 -7.05 -11.24
C MET A 1 -6.51 -5.59 -11.31
N VAL A 2 -7.81 -5.31 -11.51
CA VAL A 2 -8.35 -3.93 -11.69
C VAL A 2 -7.83 -2.90 -10.69
N VAL A 3 -7.85 -3.21 -9.39
CA VAL A 3 -7.39 -2.26 -8.35
C VAL A 3 -5.92 -1.91 -8.51
N ALA A 4 -5.06 -2.91 -8.75
CA ALA A 4 -3.62 -2.68 -8.91
C ALA A 4 -3.31 -1.86 -10.17
N SER A 5 -3.96 -2.17 -11.30
CA SER A 5 -3.79 -1.36 -12.52
C SER A 5 -4.31 0.06 -12.34
N CYS A 6 -5.41 0.25 -11.59
CA CYS A 6 -5.93 1.58 -11.29
C CYS A 6 -4.95 2.39 -10.44
N ILE A 7 -4.44 1.82 -9.34
CA ILE A 7 -3.43 2.45 -8.47
C ILE A 7 -2.16 2.77 -9.25
N ALA A 8 -1.68 1.85 -10.10
CA ALA A 8 -0.49 2.08 -10.92
C ALA A 8 -0.68 3.30 -11.84
N THR A 9 -1.81 3.37 -12.54
CA THR A 9 -2.12 4.49 -13.43
C THR A 9 -2.22 5.81 -12.67
N LEU A 10 -2.96 5.84 -11.56
CA LEU A 10 -3.10 7.04 -10.74
C LEU A 10 -1.75 7.51 -10.19
N SER A 11 -0.92 6.57 -9.72
CA SER A 11 0.40 6.90 -9.18
C SER A 11 1.34 7.41 -10.26
N PHE A 12 1.30 6.82 -11.46
CA PHE A 12 2.05 7.30 -12.62
C PHE A 12 1.62 8.72 -13.01
N GLN A 13 0.32 9.02 -13.02
CA GLN A 13 -0.19 10.35 -13.34
C GLN A 13 0.29 11.41 -12.34
N VAL A 14 0.20 11.14 -11.03
CA VAL A 14 0.66 12.06 -9.98
C VAL A 14 2.19 12.25 -10.02
N GLY A 15 2.93 11.18 -10.33
CA GLY A 15 4.40 11.25 -10.40
C GLY A 15 4.90 12.04 -11.59
N MET A 16 4.21 11.97 -12.73
CA MET A 16 4.58 12.70 -13.95
C MET A 16 4.01 14.12 -14.00
N ASN A 17 2.91 14.37 -13.27
CA ASN A 17 2.23 15.66 -13.23
C ASN A 17 2.04 16.04 -11.76
N PRO A 18 3.07 16.61 -11.11
CA PRO A 18 2.98 16.97 -9.72
C PRO A 18 1.83 17.97 -9.50
N PRO A 19 1.15 17.92 -8.34
CA PRO A 19 0.15 18.92 -7.98
C PRO A 19 0.73 20.34 -8.08
N GLY A 20 -0.03 21.26 -8.67
CA GLY A 20 0.44 22.61 -8.97
C GLY A 20 1.27 22.73 -10.26
N GLY A 21 1.77 21.63 -10.81
CA GLY A 21 2.51 21.59 -12.08
C GLY A 21 4.00 21.87 -11.93
N VAL A 22 4.62 22.24 -13.05
CA VAL A 22 6.05 22.56 -13.14
C VAL A 22 6.22 23.97 -13.72
N TRP A 23 7.27 24.66 -13.29
CA TRP A 23 7.63 25.98 -13.83
C TRP A 23 7.90 25.88 -15.34
N GLN A 24 7.47 26.89 -16.10
CA GLN A 24 7.63 26.93 -17.56
C GLN A 24 8.74 27.89 -18.01
N ASP A 25 9.27 28.68 -17.09
CA ASP A 25 10.23 29.76 -17.30
C ASP A 25 11.33 29.73 -16.23
N ASN A 26 12.35 30.56 -16.43
CA ASN A 26 13.58 30.57 -15.63
C ASN A 26 13.74 31.82 -14.74
N ASP A 27 12.64 32.40 -14.24
CA ASP A 27 12.66 33.65 -13.47
C ASP A 27 12.66 33.41 -11.95
N GLY A 28 13.83 33.05 -11.41
CA GLY A 28 13.98 32.73 -9.98
C GLY A 28 13.74 31.26 -9.62
N HIS A 29 13.30 30.46 -10.57
CA HIS A 29 13.19 28.99 -10.53
C HIS A 29 13.72 28.38 -11.84
N GLU A 30 13.87 27.07 -11.90
CA GLU A 30 14.31 26.35 -13.10
C GLU A 30 13.11 25.70 -13.81
N ALA A 31 12.93 25.98 -15.10
CA ALA A 31 11.86 25.41 -15.91
C ALA A 31 11.92 23.87 -15.89
N GLY A 32 10.76 23.24 -15.73
CA GLY A 32 10.64 21.79 -15.57
C GLY A 32 10.78 21.30 -14.12
N THR A 33 11.13 22.15 -13.17
CA THR A 33 11.07 21.81 -11.74
C THR A 33 9.65 21.95 -11.20
N SER A 34 9.27 21.09 -10.26
CA SER A 34 7.93 21.12 -9.66
C SER A 34 7.74 22.41 -8.85
N ILE A 35 6.60 23.08 -9.07
CA ILE A 35 6.21 24.28 -8.32
C ILE A 35 6.10 23.94 -6.83
N MET A 36 5.50 22.79 -6.52
CA MET A 36 5.35 22.26 -5.16
C MET A 36 6.69 22.00 -4.45
N ALA A 37 7.76 21.73 -5.19
CA ALA A 37 9.08 21.47 -4.60
C ALA A 37 9.81 22.76 -4.16
N TYR A 38 9.40 23.93 -4.69
CA TYR A 38 10.03 25.22 -4.39
C TYR A 38 9.41 25.91 -3.16
N ASP A 39 8.23 25.48 -2.74
CA ASP A 39 7.54 26.06 -1.59
C ASP A 39 8.27 25.77 -0.26
N LYS A 40 8.04 26.61 0.74
CA LYS A 40 8.64 26.57 2.09
C LYS A 40 8.36 25.26 2.83
N HIS A 41 7.42 24.45 2.32
CA HIS A 41 7.03 23.13 2.80
C HIS A 41 7.59 21.95 1.97
N GLY A 42 8.86 22.03 1.52
CA GLY A 42 9.52 20.96 0.74
C GLY A 42 9.50 19.56 1.37
N ASP A 43 9.27 19.46 2.68
CA ASP A 43 9.08 18.20 3.40
C ASP A 43 7.82 17.44 2.92
N PHE A 44 6.70 18.14 2.64
CA PHE A 44 5.47 17.50 2.16
C PHE A 44 5.62 16.97 0.74
N TYR A 45 6.29 17.72 -0.14
CA TYR A 45 6.58 17.26 -1.51
C TYR A 45 7.35 15.93 -1.48
N SER A 46 8.37 15.83 -0.62
CA SER A 46 9.16 14.61 -0.46
C SER A 46 8.32 13.42 0.02
N ILE A 47 7.43 13.64 1.00
CA ILE A 47 6.50 12.61 1.50
C ILE A 47 5.53 12.15 0.42
N ILE A 48 4.95 13.08 -0.34
CA ILE A 48 4.03 12.79 -1.45
C ILE A 48 4.75 11.94 -2.51
N GLN A 49 5.95 12.34 -2.94
CA GLN A 49 6.72 11.65 -3.97
C GLN A 49 7.10 10.23 -3.55
N VAL A 50 7.57 10.06 -2.31
CA VAL A 50 7.99 8.76 -1.76
C VAL A 50 6.78 7.84 -1.63
N SER A 51 5.70 8.31 -1.02
CA SER A 51 4.48 7.52 -0.85
C SER A 51 3.90 7.10 -2.20
N ASN A 52 3.85 8.02 -3.17
CA ASN A 52 3.37 7.73 -4.51
C ASN A 52 4.22 6.66 -5.22
N THR A 53 5.54 6.72 -5.05
CA THR A 53 6.48 5.72 -5.60
C THR A 53 6.28 4.35 -4.97
N ILE A 54 6.03 4.29 -3.66
CA ILE A 54 5.70 3.03 -2.95
C ILE A 54 4.40 2.44 -3.49
N GLY A 55 3.37 3.27 -3.70
CA GLY A 55 2.09 2.88 -4.31
C GLY A 55 2.29 2.27 -5.70
N LEU A 56 3.06 2.96 -6.54
CA LEU A 56 3.40 2.50 -7.90
C LEU A 56 4.16 1.17 -7.88
N MET A 57 5.27 1.07 -7.13
CA MET A 57 6.09 -0.14 -7.10
C MET A 57 5.35 -1.34 -6.52
N SER A 58 4.54 -1.13 -5.49
CA SER A 58 3.72 -2.19 -4.91
C SER A 58 2.64 -2.67 -5.88
N SER A 59 1.98 -1.75 -6.58
CA SER A 59 0.96 -2.09 -7.58
C SER A 59 1.53 -2.84 -8.79
N LEU A 60 2.71 -2.42 -9.30
CA LEU A 60 3.44 -3.14 -10.34
C LEU A 60 3.85 -4.55 -9.88
N SER A 61 4.28 -4.69 -8.62
CA SER A 61 4.59 -5.98 -8.02
C SER A 61 3.37 -6.90 -7.99
N VAL A 62 2.18 -6.39 -7.64
CA VAL A 62 0.91 -7.14 -7.69
C VAL A 62 0.59 -7.59 -9.11
N ILE A 63 0.75 -6.72 -10.11
CA ILE A 63 0.50 -7.03 -11.52
C ILE A 63 1.45 -8.13 -11.99
N LEU A 64 2.75 -7.99 -11.72
CA LEU A 64 3.76 -9.00 -12.09
C LEU A 64 3.47 -10.35 -11.43
N LEU A 65 3.19 -10.36 -10.13
CA LEU A 65 2.84 -11.58 -9.39
C LEU A 65 1.62 -12.26 -10.01
N LEU A 66 0.57 -11.51 -10.33
CA LEU A 66 -0.64 -12.04 -10.97
C LEU A 66 -0.36 -12.63 -12.36
N ILE A 67 0.51 -12.01 -13.16
CA ILE A 67 0.88 -12.50 -14.50
C ILE A 67 1.78 -13.74 -14.40
N SER A 68 2.67 -13.82 -13.40
CA SER A 68 3.59 -14.95 -13.22
C SER A 68 2.92 -16.29 -12.88
N GLY A 69 1.65 -16.29 -12.46
CA GLY A 69 0.87 -17.53 -12.30
C GLY A 69 1.45 -18.55 -11.32
N LEU A 70 2.15 -18.10 -10.26
CA LEU A 70 2.87 -18.98 -9.34
C LEU A 70 1.95 -20.05 -8.70
N PRO A 71 2.39 -21.32 -8.61
CA PRO A 71 1.53 -22.44 -8.17
C PRO A 71 1.18 -22.41 -6.67
N CYS A 72 1.83 -21.57 -5.86
CA CYS A 72 1.68 -21.53 -4.41
C CYS A 72 0.40 -20.81 -3.94
N LYS A 73 -0.80 -21.34 -4.25
CA LYS A 73 -2.11 -20.73 -3.92
C LYS A 73 -2.23 -20.19 -2.49
N LYS A 74 -1.68 -20.94 -1.52
CA LYS A 74 -1.45 -20.59 -0.11
C LYS A 74 -0.92 -19.17 0.11
N TYR A 75 0.40 -19.11 -0.06
CA TYR A 75 1.25 -17.98 0.27
C TYR A 75 1.17 -16.88 -0.77
N PHE A 76 0.95 -17.23 -2.04
CA PHE A 76 0.78 -16.29 -3.13
C PHE A 76 -0.38 -15.31 -2.87
N VAL A 77 -1.55 -15.82 -2.46
CA VAL A 77 -2.71 -14.97 -2.14
C VAL A 77 -2.47 -14.12 -0.89
N PHE A 78 -1.70 -14.63 0.08
CA PHE A 78 -1.32 -13.85 1.25
C PHE A 78 -0.39 -12.69 0.87
N VAL A 79 0.68 -12.96 0.10
CA VAL A 79 1.62 -11.94 -0.40
C VAL A 79 0.89 -10.89 -1.23
N LEU A 80 0.04 -11.31 -2.18
CA LEU A 80 -0.77 -10.38 -2.99
C LEU A 80 -1.65 -9.47 -2.14
N ARG A 81 -2.19 -9.99 -1.03
CA ARG A 81 -2.99 -9.19 -0.11
C ARG A 81 -2.12 -8.17 0.59
N VAL A 82 -0.99 -8.59 1.17
CA VAL A 82 -0.09 -7.67 1.87
C VAL A 82 0.43 -6.58 0.94
N THR A 83 0.87 -6.92 -0.27
CA THR A 83 1.37 -5.93 -1.23
C THR A 83 0.27 -4.99 -1.69
N LEU A 84 -0.92 -5.50 -2.03
CA LEU A 84 -2.05 -4.64 -2.40
C LEU A 84 -2.40 -3.66 -1.27
N TRP A 85 -2.36 -4.13 -0.03
CA TRP A 85 -2.61 -3.30 1.14
C TRP A 85 -1.62 -2.14 1.28
N ILE A 86 -0.32 -2.43 1.12
CA ILE A 86 0.73 -1.40 1.07
C ILE A 86 0.44 -0.38 -0.04
N ALA A 87 -0.02 -0.84 -1.21
CA ALA A 87 -0.33 0.05 -2.33
C ALA A 87 -1.50 0.99 -1.99
N VAL A 88 -2.59 0.48 -1.43
CA VAL A 88 -3.76 1.29 -1.06
C VAL A 88 -3.40 2.30 0.03
N THR A 89 -2.66 1.90 1.07
CA THR A 89 -2.25 2.81 2.13
C THR A 89 -1.35 3.92 1.60
N ALA A 90 -0.40 3.59 0.73
CA ALA A 90 0.50 4.57 0.13
C ALA A 90 -0.27 5.57 -0.76
N SER A 91 -1.23 5.11 -1.56
CA SER A 91 -2.09 5.99 -2.35
C SER A 91 -2.97 6.90 -1.49
N ALA A 92 -3.51 6.40 -0.38
CA ALA A 92 -4.30 7.21 0.56
C ALA A 92 -3.46 8.33 1.19
N THR A 93 -2.23 8.00 1.62
CA THR A 93 -1.28 8.98 2.15
C THR A 93 -0.94 10.06 1.12
N THR A 94 -0.63 9.68 -0.12
CA THR A 94 -0.36 10.63 -1.22
C THR A 94 -1.52 11.60 -1.42
N TYR A 95 -2.75 11.09 -1.46
CA TYR A 95 -3.95 11.91 -1.60
C TYR A 95 -4.12 12.90 -0.44
N PHE A 96 -3.95 12.44 0.79
CA PHE A 96 -4.11 13.27 2.00
C PHE A 96 -3.14 14.46 2.01
N TYR A 97 -1.84 14.20 1.87
CA TYR A 97 -0.84 15.27 1.85
C TYR A 97 -0.99 16.21 0.65
N THR A 98 -1.44 15.70 -0.50
CA THR A 98 -1.73 16.53 -1.67
C THR A 98 -2.89 17.51 -1.41
N ILE A 99 -3.99 17.02 -0.84
CA ILE A 99 -5.14 17.86 -0.52
C ILE A 99 -4.82 18.87 0.58
N GLY A 100 -4.06 18.48 1.61
CA GLY A 100 -3.58 19.42 2.64
C GLY A 100 -2.76 20.55 2.03
N TYR A 101 -1.81 20.23 1.16
CA TYR A 101 -1.04 21.25 0.43
C TYR A 101 -1.92 22.17 -0.41
N LEU A 102 -2.80 21.60 -1.24
CA LEU A 102 -3.67 22.40 -2.13
C LEU A 102 -4.70 23.25 -1.35
N THR A 103 -5.09 22.83 -0.14
CA THR A 103 -6.08 23.53 0.68
C THR A 103 -5.44 24.64 1.52
N ASN A 104 -4.21 24.44 2.01
CA ASN A 104 -3.49 25.44 2.79
C ASN A 104 -3.25 26.75 2.02
N GLU A 105 -3.12 26.72 0.69
CA GLU A 105 -3.00 27.95 -0.12
C GLU A 105 -4.30 28.78 -0.21
N ILE A 106 -5.48 28.18 -0.02
CA ILE A 106 -6.77 28.82 -0.37
C ILE A 106 -7.54 29.32 0.86
N LEU A 107 -7.26 28.81 2.07
CA LEU A 107 -8.07 29.13 3.25
C LEU A 107 -7.23 29.20 4.53
N GLU A 108 -6.87 30.41 4.95
CA GLU A 108 -6.20 30.72 6.23
C GLU A 108 -6.99 30.28 7.50
N LYS A 109 -8.08 29.51 7.37
CA LYS A 109 -8.92 28.95 8.44
C LYS A 109 -9.39 27.49 8.20
N ALA A 110 -8.61 26.66 7.50
CA ALA A 110 -8.98 25.26 7.23
C ALA A 110 -8.51 24.22 8.27
N VAL A 111 -8.06 24.62 9.48
CA VAL A 111 -7.61 23.68 10.53
C VAL A 111 -8.62 22.55 10.78
N LEU A 112 -9.93 22.87 10.78
CA LEU A 112 -10.98 21.87 10.98
C LEU A 112 -11.11 20.86 9.82
N VAL A 113 -10.76 21.24 8.60
CA VAL A 113 -10.82 20.36 7.43
C VAL A 113 -9.60 19.44 7.39
N GLU A 114 -8.42 19.97 7.70
CA GLU A 114 -7.19 19.18 7.77
C GLU A 114 -7.25 18.16 8.90
N ASP A 115 -7.63 18.58 10.12
CA ASP A 115 -7.79 17.68 11.27
C ASP A 115 -8.82 16.58 10.97
N ALA A 116 -9.98 16.94 10.39
CA ALA A 116 -11.02 15.97 10.07
C ALA A 116 -10.58 14.95 9.01
N LEU A 117 -9.79 15.38 8.02
CA LEU A 117 -9.22 14.49 7.02
C LEU A 117 -8.13 13.59 7.63
N GLU A 118 -7.31 14.12 8.54
CA GLU A 118 -6.23 13.37 9.21
C GLU A 118 -6.83 12.25 10.06
N TYR A 119 -7.78 12.59 10.93
CA TYR A 119 -8.50 11.62 11.75
C TYR A 119 -9.24 10.58 10.90
N SER A 120 -9.82 10.99 9.77
CA SER A 120 -10.49 10.06 8.84
C SER A 120 -9.51 9.02 8.27
N VAL A 121 -8.33 9.45 7.82
CA VAL A 121 -7.29 8.56 7.30
C VAL A 121 -6.73 7.66 8.40
N GLU A 122 -6.48 8.19 9.60
CA GLU A 122 -6.01 7.38 10.72
C GLU A 122 -7.01 6.30 11.12
N ILE A 123 -8.29 6.65 11.29
CA ILE A 123 -9.36 5.68 11.59
C ILE A 123 -9.42 4.62 10.49
N TRP A 124 -9.31 5.03 9.23
CA TRP A 124 -9.29 4.12 8.10
C TRP A 124 -8.07 3.20 8.14
N LEU A 125 -6.87 3.68 8.48
CA LEU A 125 -5.66 2.87 8.66
C LEU A 125 -5.79 1.87 9.81
N TRP A 126 -6.41 2.26 10.93
CA TRP A 126 -6.68 1.35 12.05
C TRP A 126 -7.67 0.25 11.68
N LEU A 127 -8.78 0.60 11.02
CA LEU A 127 -9.74 -0.38 10.48
C LEU A 127 -9.04 -1.35 9.54
N MET A 128 -8.19 -0.80 8.68
CA MET A 128 -7.39 -1.56 7.75
C MET A 128 -6.50 -2.55 8.56
N LEU A 129 -5.68 -2.07 9.49
CA LEU A 129 -4.77 -2.92 10.27
C LEU A 129 -5.50 -4.09 10.95
N ILE A 130 -6.67 -3.85 11.54
CA ILE A 130 -7.50 -4.87 12.20
C ILE A 130 -7.89 -5.98 11.21
N ILE A 131 -8.34 -5.62 10.01
CA ILE A 131 -8.72 -6.59 8.96
C ILE A 131 -7.51 -7.43 8.51
N LEU A 132 -6.35 -6.78 8.33
CA LEU A 132 -5.12 -7.47 7.90
C LEU A 132 -4.66 -8.47 8.97
N VAL A 133 -4.63 -8.05 10.23
CA VAL A 133 -4.27 -8.90 11.38
C VAL A 133 -5.25 -10.06 11.50
N GLY A 134 -6.56 -9.81 11.42
CA GLY A 134 -7.58 -10.86 11.48
C GLY A 134 -7.40 -11.93 10.39
N HIS A 135 -7.11 -11.51 9.16
CA HIS A 135 -6.80 -12.43 8.07
C HIS A 135 -5.46 -13.16 8.25
N GLY A 136 -4.44 -12.49 8.76
CA GLY A 136 -3.14 -13.07 9.09
C GLY A 136 -3.24 -14.16 10.17
N LEU A 137 -3.96 -13.87 11.26
CA LEU A 137 -4.22 -14.84 12.34
C LEU A 137 -4.97 -16.06 11.82
N ARG A 138 -6.02 -15.86 11.01
CA ARG A 138 -6.77 -16.98 10.39
C ARG A 138 -5.87 -17.83 9.48
N PHE A 139 -4.97 -17.18 8.74
CA PHE A 139 -4.01 -17.84 7.87
C PHE A 139 -3.00 -18.69 8.65
N ILE A 140 -2.43 -18.13 9.73
CA ILE A 140 -1.49 -18.79 10.63
C ILE A 140 -2.16 -19.97 11.34
N TRP A 141 -3.37 -19.78 11.88
CA TRP A 141 -4.14 -20.87 12.49
C TRP A 141 -4.33 -22.02 11.51
N LYS A 142 -4.69 -21.72 10.25
CA LYS A 142 -4.86 -22.73 9.21
C LYS A 142 -3.53 -23.40 8.82
N LEU A 143 -2.39 -22.71 8.92
CA LEU A 143 -1.06 -23.32 8.73
C LEU A 143 -0.72 -24.27 9.86
N LEU A 144 -0.78 -23.81 11.11
CA LEU A 144 -0.48 -24.60 12.30
C LEU A 144 -1.40 -25.82 12.40
N GLY A 145 -2.69 -25.64 12.15
CA GLY A 145 -3.67 -26.73 12.15
C GLY A 145 -3.44 -27.76 11.03
N HIS A 146 -2.93 -27.34 9.87
CA HIS A 146 -2.56 -28.27 8.80
C HIS A 146 -1.32 -29.09 9.17
N ASN A 147 -0.26 -28.43 9.66
CA ASN A 147 0.97 -29.09 10.11
C ASN A 147 0.70 -30.07 11.27
N ARG A 148 -0.19 -29.71 12.21
CA ARG A 148 -0.57 -30.60 13.30
C ARG A 148 -1.28 -31.85 12.78
N ARG A 149 -2.20 -31.71 11.81
CA ARG A 149 -2.92 -32.85 11.21
C ARG A 149 -2.01 -33.74 10.37
N SER A 150 -1.06 -33.19 9.62
CA SER A 150 -0.09 -33.98 8.85
C SER A 150 0.86 -34.74 9.75
N HIS A 151 1.33 -34.11 10.84
CA HIS A 151 2.17 -34.77 11.84
C HIS A 151 1.46 -35.94 12.52
N ILE A 152 0.19 -35.77 12.95
CA ILE A 152 -0.60 -36.85 13.55
C ILE A 152 -0.78 -38.03 12.57
N LYS A 153 -1.06 -37.78 11.29
CA LYS A 153 -1.17 -38.83 10.27
C LYS A 153 0.15 -39.59 10.05
N LEU A 154 1.28 -38.90 10.10
CA LEU A 154 2.62 -39.49 9.97
C LEU A 154 2.95 -40.40 11.16
N VAL A 155 2.62 -39.98 12.38
CA VAL A 155 2.83 -40.80 13.59
C VAL A 155 1.92 -42.03 13.57
N LEU A 156 0.60 -41.85 13.40
CA LEU A 156 -0.36 -42.94 13.40
C LEU A 156 -0.18 -43.93 12.24
N GLY A 157 0.29 -43.46 11.08
CA GLY A 157 0.58 -44.34 9.94
C GLY A 157 1.83 -45.19 10.12
N LYS A 158 2.73 -44.83 11.03
CA LYS A 158 3.96 -45.60 11.32
C LYS A 158 3.68 -46.80 12.23
N ASP A 159 2.72 -46.67 13.13
CA ASP A 159 2.33 -47.71 14.08
C ASP A 159 1.59 -48.89 13.40
N THR A 160 0.99 -48.67 12.23
CA THR A 160 0.29 -49.72 11.47
C THR A 160 1.19 -50.66 10.64
N TYR A 161 2.48 -50.35 10.46
CA TYR A 161 3.41 -51.18 9.64
C TYR A 161 4.44 -51.98 10.45
N PHE A 162 4.46 -51.86 11.77
CA PHE A 162 5.25 -52.72 12.65
C PHE A 162 4.32 -53.53 13.56
N PRO A 163 3.65 -54.59 13.04
CA PRO A 163 3.03 -55.55 13.93
C PRO A 163 4.13 -56.17 14.78
N ASN A 164 4.03 -55.97 16.10
CA ASN A 164 4.95 -56.54 17.08
C ASN A 164 5.12 -58.04 16.80
N VAL A 165 6.36 -58.42 16.43
CA VAL A 165 6.83 -59.81 16.39
C VAL A 165 6.92 -60.33 17.82
#